data_AF-A0A259D9D9-F1
#
_entry.id   AF-A0A259D9D9-F1
#
_cell.length_a   1.000
_cell.length_b   1.000
_cell.length_c   1.000
_cell.angle_alpha   90.00
_cell.angle_beta   90.00
_cell.angle_gamma   90.00
#
_symmetry.space_group_name_H-M   'P 1'
#
loop_
_entity.id
_entity.type
_entity.pdbx_description
1 polymer ?
#
loop_
_entity_poly.entity_id
_entity_poly.type
_entity_poly.pdbx_seq_one_letter_code
_entity_poly.pdbx_strand_id
1 'polypeptide(L)' 'MQNFLAVNVLADPEIFENLKHYANWPTFPQLYVNGELIGGCDIMIEMYQKGEIQKVLEEAKAA' A
#
# COMPACT_ATOMS: atom_id res chain seq x y z
N MET A 1 9.02 0.67 -16.62
CA MET A 1 8.08 -0.48 -16.69
C MET A 1 7.67 -0.80 -15.27
N GLN A 2 6.41 -1.17 -15.06
CA GLN A 2 5.69 -1.19 -13.79
C GLN A 2 6.44 -1.84 -12.61
N ASN A 3 7.01 -1.04 -11.71
CA ASN A 3 7.43 -1.49 -10.37
C ASN A 3 6.22 -1.47 -9.42
N PHE A 4 5.14 -2.15 -9.81
CA PHE A 4 3.96 -2.34 -8.98
C PHE A 4 3.78 -3.83 -8.75
N LEU A 5 3.78 -4.24 -7.49
CA LEU A 5 3.54 -5.61 -7.08
C LEU A 5 2.22 -5.67 -6.31
N ALA A 6 1.28 -6.47 -6.80
CA ALA A 6 0.07 -6.81 -6.06
C ALA A 6 0.23 -8.22 -5.49
N VAL A 7 0.05 -8.34 -4.18
CA VAL A 7 0.06 -9.63 -3.46
C VAL A 7 -1.37 -9.98 -3.08
N ASN A 8 -1.85 -11.15 -3.50
CA ASN A 8 -3.16 -11.65 -3.08
C ASN A 8 -3.05 -12.28 -1.70
N VAL A 9 -3.30 -11.49 -0.66
CA VAL A 9 -3.28 -11.96 0.74
C VAL A 9 -4.37 -13.00 1.04
N LEU A 10 -5.44 -13.09 0.25
CA LEU A 10 -6.49 -14.09 0.45
C LEU A 10 -6.07 -15.50 -0.01
N ALA A 11 -5.01 -15.60 -0.82
CA ALA A 11 -4.48 -16.89 -1.26
C ALA A 11 -3.62 -17.58 -0.18
N ASP A 12 -3.13 -16.82 0.80
CA ASP A 12 -2.25 -17.32 1.85
C ASP A 12 -2.71 -16.78 3.24
N PRO A 13 -3.36 -17.64 4.05
CA PRO A 13 -3.83 -17.27 5.39
C PRO A 13 -2.71 -16.80 6.33
N GLU A 14 -1.48 -17.31 6.16
CA GLU A 14 -0.35 -16.93 6.99
C GLU A 14 0.08 -15.49 6.68
N ILE A 15 0.15 -15.13 5.39
CA ILE A 15 0.39 -13.73 4.98
C ILE A 15 -0.73 -12.83 5.48
N PHE A 16 -1.99 -13.26 5.37
CA PHE A 16 -3.13 -12.46 5.79
C PHE A 16 -3.10 -12.09 7.28
N GLU A 17 -2.77 -13.02 8.17
CA GLU A 17 -2.69 -12.75 9.61
C GLU A 17 -1.40 -12.00 9.98
N ASN A 18 -0.24 -12.45 9.49
CA ASN A 18 1.05 -11.84 9.83
C ASN A 18 1.16 -10.40 9.34
N LEU A 19 0.62 -10.09 8.16
CA LEU A 19 0.71 -8.74 7.58
C LEU A 19 -0.10 -7.72 8.39
N LYS A 20 -1.22 -8.11 9.00
CA LYS A 20 -1.98 -7.24 9.92
C LYS A 20 -1.14 -6.83 11.13
N HIS A 21 -0.43 -7.79 11.71
CA HIS A 21 0.44 -7.56 12.85
C HIS A 21 1.68 -6.74 12.48
N TYR A 22 2.31 -7.04 11.35
CA TYR A 22 3.47 -6.31 10.85
C TYR A 22 3.15 -4.84 10.54
N ALA A 23 2.05 -4.60 9.83
CA ALA A 23 1.59 -3.28 9.44
C ALA A 23 1.01 -2.45 10.60
N ASN A 24 0.72 -3.12 11.73
CA ASN A 24 -0.19 -2.63 12.76
C ASN A 24 -1.50 -2.08 12.17
N TRP A 25 -2.00 -2.74 11.11
CA TRP A 25 -3.15 -2.29 10.33
C TRP A 25 -4.08 -3.47 10.00
N PRO A 26 -5.34 -3.48 10.48
CA PRO A 26 -6.17 -4.69 10.46
C PRO A 26 -6.90 -4.93 9.12
N THR A 27 -6.92 -3.95 8.21
CA THR A 27 -7.76 -4.00 6.99
C THR A 27 -6.94 -4.07 5.70
N PHE A 28 -7.58 -4.52 4.63
CA PHE A 28 -7.05 -4.58 3.27
C PHE A 28 -8.02 -3.87 2.31
N PRO A 29 -7.54 -3.32 1.17
CA PRO A 29 -6.17 -3.31 0.65
C PRO A 29 -5.20 -2.44 1.45
N GLN A 30 -3.90 -2.75 1.41
CA GLN A 30 -2.82 -1.96 2.02
C GLN A 30 -1.82 -1.54 0.93
N LEU A 31 -1.51 -0.24 0.85
CA LEU A 31 -0.53 0.29 -0.08
C LEU A 31 0.79 0.57 0.64
N TYR A 32 1.87 0.02 0.09
CA TYR A 32 3.23 0.30 0.55
C TYR A 32 4.01 1.01 -0.54
N VAL A 33 4.74 2.06 -0.17
CA VAL A 33 5.66 2.78 -1.06
C VAL A 33 6.98 2.93 -0.32
N ASN A 34 8.10 2.55 -0.96
CA ASN A 34 9.44 2.58 -0.36
C ASN A 34 9.56 1.85 0.99
N GLY A 35 8.73 0.83 1.22
CA GLY A 35 8.69 0.06 2.47
C GLY A 35 7.82 0.69 3.58
N GLU A 36 7.23 1.85 3.35
CA GLU A 36 6.32 2.52 4.28
C GLU A 36 4.86 2.27 3.93
N LEU A 37 4.02 2.02 4.94
CA LEU A 37 2.57 1.88 4.76
C LEU A 37 1.96 3.26 4.52
N ILE A 38 1.43 3.47 3.33
CA ILE A 38 0.68 4.69 2.97
C ILE A 38 -0.73 4.64 3.56
N GLY A 39 -1.37 3.47 3.51
CA GLY A 39 -2.68 3.26 4.13
C GLY A 39 -3.61 2.35 3.33
N GLY A 40 -4.89 2.41 3.69
CA GLY A 40 -5.95 1.61 3.09
C GLY A 40 -6.67 2.28 1.91
N CYS A 41 -7.78 1.67 1.48
CA CYS A 41 -8.59 2.15 0.34
C CYS A 41 -9.01 3.62 0.47
N ASP A 42 -9.60 4.00 1.61
CA ASP A 42 -10.14 5.35 1.82
C ASP A 42 -9.04 6.41 1.76
N ILE A 43 -7.88 6.12 2.37
CA ILE A 43 -6.70 7.01 2.37
C ILE A 43 -6.16 7.17 0.94
N MET A 44 -6.05 6.07 0.19
CA MET A 44 -5.60 6.14 -1.21
C MET A 44 -6.52 7.04 -2.06
N ILE A 45 -7.83 6.90 -1.91
CA ILE A 45 -8.81 7.70 -2.65
C ILE A 45 -8.68 9.18 -2.25
N GLU A 46 -8.56 9.47 -0.97
CA GLU A 46 -8.39 10.84 -0.46
C GLU A 46 -7.09 11.47 -0.99
N MET A 47 -5.95 10.77 -0.88
CA MET A 47 -4.67 11.24 -1.38
C MET A 47 -4.68 11.41 -2.90
N TYR A 48 -5.42 10.57 -3.63
CA TYR A 48 -5.61 10.73 -5.07
C TYR A 48 -6.40 11.99 -5.41
N GLN A 49 -7.49 12.26 -4.70
CA GLN A 49 -8.29 13.47 -4.88
C GLN A 49 -7.52 14.74 -4.55
N LYS A 50 -6.63 14.69 -3.56
CA LYS A 50 -5.75 15.81 -3.16
C LYS A 50 -4.53 15.98 -4.07
N GLY A 51 -4.24 15.03 -4.96
CA GLY A 51 -3.04 15.06 -5.79
C GLY A 51 -1.75 14.66 -5.05
N GLU A 52 -1.86 14.15 -3.83
CA GLU A 52 -0.74 13.78 -2.96
C GLU A 52 -0.14 12.44 -3.35
N ILE A 53 -0.97 11.47 -3.73
CA ILE A 53 -0.49 10.13 -4.11
C ILE A 53 0.42 10.19 -5.34
N GLN A 54 0.14 11.09 -6.28
CA GLN A 54 0.96 11.28 -7.48
C GLN A 54 2.36 11.77 -7.08
N LYS A 55 2.48 12.67 -6.11
CA LYS A 55 3.78 13.16 -5.63
C LYS A 55 4.60 12.04 -4.99
N VAL A 56 3.97 11.28 -4.09
CA VAL A 56 4.59 10.12 -3.42
C VAL A 56 5.09 9.09 -4.44
N LEU A 57 4.29 8.81 -5.47
CA LEU A 57 4.67 7.87 -6.53
C LEU A 57 5.79 8.39 -7.43
N GLU A 58 5.84 9.70 -7.72
CA GLU A 58 6.94 10.29 -8.48
C GLU A 58 8.25 10.28 -7.68
N GLU A 59 8.20 10.58 -6.37
CA GLU A 59 9.36 10.47 -5.48
C GLU A 59 9.88 9.03 -5.41
N ALA A 60 8.98 8.04 -5.32
CA ALA A 60 9.34 6.62 -5.29
C ALA A 60 9.92 6.09 -6.61
N LYS A 61 9.63 6.74 -7.75
CA LYS A 61 10.27 6.40 -9.04
C LYS A 61 11.66 7.00 -9.18
N ALA A 62 11.93 8.09 -8.45
CA ALA A 62 13.20 8.81 -8.52
C ALA A 62 14.29 8.21 -7.61
N ALA A 63 13.88 7.42 -6.61
CA ALA A 63 14.75 6.62 -5.73
C ALA A 63 15.15 5.29 -6.39
#